data_AF-A0A5C8JIQ4-F1
#
_entry.id   AF-A0A5C8JIQ4-F1
#
_cell.length_a   1.000
_cell.length_b   1.000
_cell.length_c   1.000
_cell.angle_alpha   90.00
_cell.angle_beta   90.00
_cell.angle_gamma   90.00
#
_symmetry.space_group_name_H-M   'P 1'
#
loop_
_entity.id
_entity.type
_entity.pdbx_description
1 polymer ?
#
loop_
_entity_poly.entity_id
_entity_poly.type
_entity_poly.pdbx_seq_one_letter_code
_entity_poly.pdbx_strand_id
1 'polypeptide(L)'
;MRRDAHRTGPGPAPSAGLDVYELAFLAGGPWRVAETAAAVLIADEALRLDRTGDLHAVAGAAEPAADVERTLLAAVRACRGGMDAGRALRTVARGPEVAGLRRRLVSAGLVHRPSGTGPVRAKLALLLAVPVLAWGMAAAGAVASVLAPDGFIGLSALAMAATGVIGFNSHVSERRALRDAPTCAGRQVVEWYGRDTLTASQERLGTAIPVALHGLDGRDEPRFTELAASFRHHKAPPVSSGAACGSHGDSGGGDGGGDGGGGSGCGGGGCGGGG
;
A
#
# COMPACT_ATOMS: atom_id res chain seq x y z
N MET A 1 -21.43 57.60 6.48
CA MET A 1 -21.64 56.16 6.25
C MET A 1 -20.41 55.58 5.57
N ARG A 2 -19.48 55.03 6.36
CA ARG A 2 -18.27 54.35 5.87
C ARG A 2 -18.63 52.90 5.60
N ARG A 3 -18.42 52.43 4.36
CA ARG A 3 -18.48 51.00 4.02
C ARG A 3 -17.09 50.43 4.23
N ASP A 4 -16.97 49.53 5.21
CA ASP A 4 -15.76 48.77 5.48
C ASP A 4 -15.49 47.83 4.31
N ALA A 5 -14.40 48.08 3.60
CA ALA A 5 -13.87 47.18 2.59
C ALA A 5 -13.29 45.96 3.30
N HIS A 6 -14.02 44.85 3.25
CA HIS A 6 -13.50 43.53 3.59
C HIS A 6 -12.31 43.23 2.65
N ARG A 7 -11.10 43.46 3.15
CA ARG A 7 -9.86 43.00 2.54
C ARG A 7 -9.86 41.47 2.66
N THR A 8 -10.33 40.79 1.63
CA THR A 8 -10.01 39.38 1.42
C THR A 8 -8.50 39.32 1.20
N GLY A 9 -7.77 38.80 2.18
CA GLY A 9 -6.35 38.53 2.03
C GLY A 9 -6.08 37.62 0.82
N PRO A 10 -4.88 37.68 0.23
CA PRO A 10 -4.51 36.77 -0.84
C PRO A 10 -4.59 35.34 -0.30
N GLY A 11 -5.51 34.55 -0.87
CA GLY A 11 -5.54 33.11 -0.64
C GLY A 11 -4.21 32.48 -1.08
N PRO A 12 -3.77 31.38 -0.43
CA PRO A 12 -2.51 30.73 -0.75
C PRO A 12 -2.48 30.35 -2.24
N ALA A 13 -1.38 30.73 -2.91
CA ALA A 13 -1.23 30.63 -4.36
C ALA A 13 -1.19 29.15 -4.84
N PRO A 14 -1.64 28.83 -6.07
CA PRO A 14 -1.84 27.44 -6.52
C PRO A 14 -0.57 26.63 -6.84
N SER A 15 0.63 27.14 -6.56
CA SER A 15 1.85 26.34 -6.42
C SER A 15 2.03 25.75 -5.00
N ALA A 16 1.11 26.08 -4.08
CA ALA A 16 1.12 25.79 -2.64
C ALA A 16 0.01 24.82 -2.18
N GLY A 17 -0.42 23.88 -3.04
CA GLY A 17 -1.73 23.24 -2.86
C GLY A 17 -1.77 21.82 -2.29
N LEU A 18 -0.81 20.96 -2.62
CA LEU A 18 -0.86 19.55 -2.21
C LEU A 18 0.11 19.25 -1.07
N ASP A 19 -0.43 18.63 -0.03
CA ASP A 19 0.33 18.10 1.08
C ASP A 19 1.18 16.89 0.64
N VAL A 20 2.30 16.63 1.33
CA VAL A 20 3.20 15.50 1.07
C VAL A 20 2.43 14.17 1.07
N TYR A 21 1.48 13.99 1.98
CA TYR A 21 0.69 12.76 2.03
C TYR A 21 -0.35 12.68 0.91
N GLU A 22 -0.83 13.82 0.39
CA GLU A 22 -1.71 13.84 -0.78
C GLU A 22 -0.93 13.41 -2.03
N LEU A 23 0.30 13.90 -2.17
CA LEU A 23 1.21 13.47 -3.24
C LEU A 23 1.54 11.98 -3.13
N ALA A 24 1.88 11.49 -1.92
CA ALA A 24 2.11 10.08 -1.65
C ALA A 24 0.89 9.22 -2.02
N PHE A 25 -0.31 9.69 -1.70
CA PHE A 25 -1.55 9.00 -2.05
C PHE A 25 -1.73 8.91 -3.56
N LEU A 26 -1.45 9.98 -4.30
CA LEU A 26 -1.56 9.97 -5.77
C LEU A 26 -0.50 9.06 -6.43
N ALA A 27 0.70 8.98 -5.85
CA ALA A 27 1.79 8.18 -6.38
C ALA A 27 1.63 6.67 -6.12
N GLY A 28 1.08 6.27 -4.96
CA GLY A 28 0.99 4.85 -4.60
C GLY A 28 -0.16 4.46 -3.68
N GLY A 29 -1.16 5.33 -3.53
CA GLY A 29 -2.37 5.06 -2.76
C GLY A 29 -2.15 5.08 -1.24
N PRO A 30 -3.08 4.47 -0.47
CA PRO A 30 -3.06 4.49 1.00
C PRO A 30 -1.78 3.92 1.63
N TRP A 31 -1.19 2.91 0.99
CA TRP A 31 0.01 2.26 1.51
C TRP A 31 1.23 3.17 1.42
N ARG A 32 1.37 3.91 0.31
CA ARG A 32 2.45 4.88 0.11
C ARG A 32 2.38 6.02 1.12
N VAL A 33 1.18 6.46 1.50
CA VAL A 33 0.99 7.44 2.57
C VAL A 33 1.56 6.93 3.89
N ALA A 34 1.26 5.68 4.26
CA ALA A 34 1.77 5.10 5.50
C ALA A 34 3.30 4.95 5.48
N GLU A 35 3.87 4.48 4.37
CA GLU A 35 5.33 4.39 4.19
C GLU A 35 6.01 5.75 4.31
N THR A 36 5.41 6.78 3.72
CA THR A 36 5.91 8.17 3.81
C THR A 36 5.89 8.67 5.25
N ALA A 37 4.78 8.46 5.97
CA ALA A 37 4.68 8.84 7.38
C ALA A 37 5.71 8.09 8.25
N ALA A 38 5.93 6.80 8.00
CA ALA A 38 6.96 6.03 8.71
C ALA A 38 8.37 6.56 8.41
N ALA A 39 8.66 6.89 7.15
CA ALA A 39 9.96 7.45 6.76
C ALA A 39 10.24 8.80 7.43
N VAL A 40 9.25 9.70 7.47
CA VAL A 40 9.39 10.99 8.16
C VAL A 40 9.64 10.79 9.65
N LEU A 41 8.86 9.94 10.32
CA LEU A 41 9.06 9.68 11.75
C LEU A 41 10.39 9.01 12.08
N ILE A 42 10.93 8.19 11.17
CA ILE A 42 12.27 7.60 11.34
C ILE A 42 13.36 8.66 11.13
N ALA A 43 13.18 9.55 10.14
CA ALA A 43 14.10 10.64 9.89
C ALA A 43 14.14 11.65 11.05
N ASP A 44 12.99 11.91 11.67
CA ASP A 44 12.84 12.78 12.84
C ASP A 44 13.19 12.08 14.18
N GLU A 45 13.72 10.85 14.11
CA GLU A 45 14.08 10.02 15.28
C GLU A 45 12.91 9.77 16.26
N ALA A 46 11.67 9.90 15.80
CA ALA A 46 10.47 9.60 16.58
C ALA A 46 10.13 8.10 16.59
N LEU A 47 10.51 7.40 15.52
CA LEU A 47 10.44 5.95 15.39
C LEU A 47 11.82 5.38 15.11
N ARG A 48 12.05 4.16 15.60
CA ARG A 48 13.22 3.35 15.26
C ARG A 48 12.76 1.98 14.78
N LEU A 49 13.34 1.53 13.67
CA LEU A 49 13.20 0.15 13.22
C LEU A 49 14.30 -0.70 13.87
N ASP A 50 13.96 -1.91 14.32
CA ASP A 50 14.94 -2.91 14.71
C ASP A 50 15.28 -3.88 13.58
N ARG A 51 16.18 -4.82 13.83
CA ARG A 51 16.60 -5.83 12.86
C ARG A 51 15.54 -6.90 12.60
N THR A 52 14.54 -7.03 13.49
CA THR A 52 13.43 -7.98 13.34
C THR A 52 12.30 -7.41 12.50
N GLY A 53 12.35 -6.12 12.17
CA GLY A 53 11.32 -5.42 11.38
C GLY A 53 10.20 -4.84 12.23
N ASP A 54 10.40 -4.73 13.55
CA ASP A 54 9.46 -4.06 14.44
C ASP A 54 9.81 -2.57 14.58
N LEU A 55 8.77 -1.75 14.60
CA LEU A 55 8.86 -0.32 14.88
C LEU A 55 8.73 -0.09 16.38
N HIS A 56 9.62 0.73 16.91
CA HIS A 56 9.64 1.17 18.30
C HIS A 56 9.51 2.69 18.36
N ALA A 57 8.66 3.17 19.26
CA ALA A 57 8.56 4.61 19.53
C ALA A 57 9.74 5.04 20.40
N VAL A 58 10.40 6.14 20.02
CA VAL A 58 11.49 6.71 20.80
C VAL A 58 10.91 7.53 21.95
N ALA A 59 11.37 7.24 23.17
CA ALA A 59 10.92 7.95 24.36
C ALA A 59 11.35 9.42 24.33
N GLY A 60 10.42 10.33 24.61
CA GLY A 60 10.69 11.77 24.60
C GLY A 60 10.68 12.42 23.21
N ALA A 61 10.39 11.67 22.15
CA ALA A 61 10.19 12.24 20.82
C ALA A 61 9.05 13.28 20.81
N ALA A 62 9.25 14.36 20.05
CA ALA A 62 8.25 15.40 19.87
C ALA A 62 6.97 14.85 19.24
N GLU A 63 5.83 15.49 19.53
CA GLU A 63 4.57 15.12 18.87
C GLU A 63 4.61 15.54 17.40
N PRO A 64 4.32 14.62 16.46
CA PRO A 64 4.27 14.93 15.04
C PRO A 64 3.18 15.95 14.73
N ALA A 65 3.41 16.79 13.72
CA ALA A 65 2.44 17.80 13.30
C ALA A 65 1.27 17.18 12.53
N ALA A 66 1.53 16.15 11.71
CA ALA A 66 0.53 15.55 10.84
C ALA A 66 -0.31 14.47 11.55
N ASP A 67 -1.61 14.45 11.28
CA ASP A 67 -2.56 13.51 11.90
C ASP A 67 -2.23 12.04 11.58
N VAL A 68 -1.76 11.79 10.36
CA VAL A 68 -1.33 10.46 9.90
C VAL A 68 -0.14 9.96 10.71
N GLU A 69 0.83 10.82 10.98
CA GLU A 69 2.03 10.51 11.76
C GLU A 69 1.69 10.30 13.23
N ARG A 70 0.87 11.17 13.82
CA ARG A 70 0.38 10.99 15.20
C ARG A 70 -0.35 9.67 15.36
N THR A 71 -1.16 9.29 14.38
CA THR A 71 -1.86 7.99 14.37
C THR A 71 -0.88 6.82 14.34
N LEU A 72 0.15 6.88 13.49
CA LEU A 72 1.19 5.86 13.42
C LEU A 72 1.97 5.75 14.73
N LEU A 73 2.44 6.88 15.25
CA LEU A 73 3.20 6.95 16.50
C LEU A 73 2.37 6.45 17.68
N ALA A 74 1.09 6.83 17.77
CA ALA A 74 0.18 6.34 18.81
C ALA A 74 -0.06 4.83 18.72
N ALA A 75 -0.23 4.29 17.49
CA ALA A 75 -0.37 2.85 17.29
C ALA A 75 0.86 2.08 17.79
N VAL A 76 2.06 2.55 17.45
CA VAL A 76 3.32 1.94 17.91
C VAL A 76 3.48 2.06 19.43
N ARG A 77 3.21 3.23 20.02
CA ARG A 77 3.28 3.45 21.48
C ARG A 77 2.33 2.55 22.28
N ALA A 78 1.20 2.16 21.71
CA ALA A 78 0.27 1.23 22.36
C ALA A 78 0.87 -0.18 22.53
N CYS A 79 1.92 -0.52 21.78
CA CYS A 79 2.61 -1.81 21.86
C CYS A 79 3.96 -1.67 22.60
N ARG A 80 4.00 -2.09 23.88
CA ARG A 80 5.19 -1.98 24.75
C ARG A 80 6.45 -2.70 24.24
N GLY A 81 6.30 -3.68 23.34
CA GLY A 81 7.42 -4.46 22.78
C GLY A 81 7.79 -4.11 21.35
N GLY A 82 7.31 -2.97 20.84
CA GLY A 82 7.36 -2.65 19.42
C GLY A 82 6.17 -3.24 18.66
N MET A 83 6.01 -2.80 17.42
CA MET A 83 4.95 -3.24 16.52
C MET A 83 5.54 -3.58 15.15
N ASP A 84 5.27 -4.80 14.68
CA ASP A 84 5.54 -5.23 13.30
C ASP A 84 5.23 -4.11 12.30
N ALA A 85 6.23 -3.73 11.52
CA ALA A 85 6.14 -2.54 10.69
C ALA A 85 5.03 -2.69 9.63
N GLY A 86 4.84 -3.88 9.07
CA GLY A 86 3.75 -4.17 8.14
C GLY A 86 2.37 -4.03 8.77
N ARG A 87 2.20 -4.44 10.02
CA ARG A 87 0.97 -4.26 10.81
C ARG A 87 0.72 -2.79 11.11
N ALA A 88 1.75 -2.04 11.49
CA ALA A 88 1.66 -0.61 11.76
C ALA A 88 1.20 0.15 10.51
N LEU A 89 1.88 -0.06 9.38
CA LEU A 89 1.52 0.56 8.10
C LEU A 89 0.10 0.19 7.67
N ARG A 90 -0.31 -1.08 7.81
CA ARG A 90 -1.66 -1.54 7.47
C ARG A 90 -2.74 -0.89 8.32
N THR A 91 -2.44 -0.65 9.59
CA THR A 91 -3.35 0.03 10.53
C THR A 91 -3.58 1.47 10.08
N VAL A 92 -2.51 2.19 9.75
CA VAL A 92 -2.58 3.58 9.27
C VAL A 92 -3.22 3.69 7.90
N ALA A 93 -2.83 2.84 6.93
CA ALA A 93 -3.37 2.84 5.58
C ALA A 93 -4.89 2.58 5.53
N ARG A 94 -5.44 1.88 6.55
CA ARG A 94 -6.89 1.64 6.71
C ARG A 94 -7.57 2.63 7.67
N GLY A 95 -6.81 3.54 8.24
CA GLY A 95 -7.27 4.49 9.25
C GLY A 95 -8.16 5.60 8.69
N PRO A 96 -8.88 6.31 9.57
CA PRO A 96 -9.79 7.40 9.19
C PRO A 96 -9.07 8.57 8.51
N GLU A 97 -7.81 8.85 8.89
CA GLU A 97 -7.02 9.95 8.33
C GLU A 97 -6.71 9.76 6.85
N VAL A 98 -6.23 8.58 6.48
CA VAL A 98 -5.98 8.23 5.07
C VAL A 98 -7.28 8.16 4.26
N ALA A 99 -8.38 7.72 4.88
CA ALA A 99 -9.69 7.81 4.27
C ALA A 99 -10.16 9.27 4.07
N GLY A 100 -9.76 10.18 4.96
CA GLY A 100 -9.98 11.63 4.85
C GLY A 100 -9.24 12.24 3.66
N LEU A 101 -7.95 11.94 3.54
CA LEU A 101 -7.11 12.30 2.39
C LEU A 101 -7.77 11.87 1.07
N ARG A 102 -8.18 10.59 0.99
CA ARG A 102 -8.87 10.05 -0.19
C ARG A 102 -10.14 10.84 -0.54
N ARG A 103 -10.96 11.22 0.45
CA ARG A 103 -12.19 12.00 0.20
C ARG A 103 -11.86 13.38 -0.39
N ARG A 104 -10.84 14.07 0.13
CA ARG A 104 -10.39 15.36 -0.41
C ARG A 104 -9.90 15.24 -1.86
N LEU A 105 -9.06 14.26 -2.14
CA LEU A 105 -8.54 14.00 -3.49
C LEU A 105 -9.65 13.63 -4.48
N VAL A 106 -10.66 12.87 -4.05
CA VAL A 106 -11.84 12.56 -4.86
C VAL A 106 -12.68 13.81 -5.11
N SER A 107 -12.88 14.67 -4.11
CA SER A 107 -13.59 15.94 -4.32
C SER A 107 -12.84 16.90 -5.25
N ALA A 108 -11.52 16.82 -5.27
CA ALA A 108 -10.66 17.58 -6.18
C ALA A 108 -10.57 16.96 -7.59
N GLY A 109 -11.17 15.79 -7.84
CA GLY A 109 -11.11 15.12 -9.15
C GLY A 109 -9.76 14.48 -9.49
N LEU A 110 -8.85 14.36 -8.50
CA LEU A 110 -7.51 13.79 -8.68
C LEU A 110 -7.49 12.26 -8.55
N VAL A 111 -8.49 11.70 -7.87
CA VAL A 111 -8.70 10.25 -7.71
C VAL A 111 -10.09 9.89 -8.20
N HIS A 112 -10.23 8.75 -8.86
CA HIS A 112 -11.52 8.27 -9.33
C HIS A 112 -12.50 8.12 -8.16
N ARG A 113 -13.68 8.75 -8.29
CA ARG A 113 -14.76 8.52 -7.34
C ARG A 113 -15.14 7.04 -7.43
N PRO A 114 -15.20 6.30 -6.32
CA PRO A 114 -15.79 4.97 -6.35
C PRO A 114 -17.25 5.13 -6.78
N SER A 115 -17.53 4.83 -8.05
CA SER A 115 -18.88 4.91 -8.62
C SER A 115 -19.84 4.16 -7.70
N GLY A 116 -20.97 4.80 -7.38
CA GLY A 116 -21.91 4.41 -6.34
C GLY A 116 -22.03 2.90 -6.11
N THR A 117 -22.00 2.52 -4.83
CA THR A 117 -21.90 1.16 -4.30
C THR A 117 -23.06 0.20 -4.66
N GLY A 118 -24.05 0.63 -5.46
CA GLY A 118 -25.23 -0.18 -5.80
C GLY A 118 -24.89 -1.44 -6.62
N PRO A 119 -24.49 -1.33 -7.89
CA PRO A 119 -24.23 -2.49 -8.74
C PRO A 119 -22.94 -3.22 -8.38
N VAL A 120 -21.98 -2.52 -7.74
CA VAL A 120 -20.68 -3.11 -7.41
C VAL A 120 -20.76 -3.98 -6.15
N ARG A 121 -21.60 -3.66 -5.16
CA ARG A 121 -21.83 -4.53 -4.01
C ARG A 121 -22.54 -5.82 -4.40
N ALA A 122 -23.54 -5.75 -5.29
CA ALA A 122 -24.20 -6.93 -5.82
C ALA A 122 -23.22 -7.83 -6.60
N LYS A 123 -22.40 -7.24 -7.47
CA LYS A 123 -21.34 -7.98 -8.17
C LYS A 123 -20.29 -8.53 -7.22
N LEU A 124 -19.89 -7.81 -6.18
CA LEU A 124 -18.93 -8.26 -5.18
C LEU A 124 -19.50 -9.38 -4.29
N ALA A 125 -20.79 -9.31 -3.93
CA ALA A 125 -21.48 -10.35 -3.18
C ALA A 125 -21.62 -11.64 -4.02
N LEU A 126 -21.98 -11.50 -5.30
CA LEU A 126 -21.97 -12.62 -6.25
C LEU A 126 -20.55 -13.20 -6.40
N LEU A 127 -19.55 -12.33 -6.54
CA LEU A 127 -18.14 -12.72 -6.62
C LEU A 127 -17.65 -13.43 -5.36
N LEU A 128 -18.07 -12.98 -4.16
CA LEU A 128 -17.75 -13.63 -2.88
C LEU A 128 -18.52 -14.94 -2.68
N ALA A 129 -19.71 -15.08 -3.27
CA ALA A 129 -20.49 -16.31 -3.20
C ALA A 129 -19.83 -17.45 -3.99
N VAL A 130 -19.19 -17.17 -5.13
CA VAL A 130 -18.53 -18.18 -5.97
C VAL A 130 -17.46 -19.01 -5.24
N PRO A 131 -16.46 -18.43 -4.55
CA PRO A 131 -15.46 -19.20 -3.84
C PRO A 131 -16.05 -19.94 -2.62
N VAL A 132 -17.06 -19.36 -1.93
CA VAL A 132 -17.75 -20.05 -0.83
C VAL A 132 -18.52 -21.26 -1.34
N LEU A 133 -19.20 -21.13 -2.48
CA LEU A 133 -19.90 -22.24 -3.12
C LEU A 133 -18.91 -23.32 -3.60
N ALA A 134 -17.79 -22.92 -4.21
CA ALA A 134 -16.74 -23.83 -4.64
C ALA A 134 -16.11 -24.59 -3.46
N TRP A 135 -15.85 -23.90 -2.34
CA TRP A 135 -15.38 -24.52 -1.10
C TRP A 135 -16.42 -25.48 -0.51
N GLY A 136 -17.69 -25.09 -0.50
CA GLY A 136 -18.79 -25.93 -0.06
C GLY A 136 -18.90 -27.22 -0.89
N MET A 137 -18.77 -27.10 -2.22
CA MET A 137 -18.78 -28.26 -3.13
C MET A 137 -17.54 -29.14 -2.95
N ALA A 138 -16.36 -28.55 -2.77
CA ALA A 138 -15.13 -29.30 -2.50
C ALA A 138 -15.20 -30.06 -1.16
N ALA A 139 -15.72 -29.42 -0.10
CA ALA A 139 -15.93 -30.05 1.20
C ALA A 139 -16.96 -31.18 1.13
N ALA A 140 -18.07 -30.98 0.41
CA ALA A 140 -19.06 -32.03 0.17
C ALA A 140 -18.46 -33.21 -0.62
N GLY A 141 -17.63 -32.93 -1.64
CA GLY A 141 -16.91 -33.95 -2.41
C GLY A 141 -15.90 -34.74 -1.56
N ALA A 142 -15.17 -34.06 -0.66
CA ALA A 142 -14.25 -34.71 0.26
C ALA A 142 -14.99 -35.65 1.22
N VAL A 143 -16.12 -35.24 1.80
CA VAL A 143 -16.96 -36.11 2.64
C VAL A 143 -17.50 -37.30 1.83
N ALA A 144 -17.92 -37.09 0.59
CA ALA A 144 -18.36 -38.16 -0.30
C ALA A 144 -17.23 -39.15 -0.65
N SER A 145 -15.99 -38.69 -0.78
CA SER A 145 -14.83 -39.56 -1.04
C SER A 145 -14.43 -40.44 0.16
N VAL A 146 -14.84 -40.09 1.38
CA VAL A 146 -14.70 -40.98 2.55
C VAL A 146 -15.67 -42.17 2.46
N LEU A 147 -16.79 -42.00 1.75
CA LEU A 147 -17.80 -43.04 1.54
C LEU A 147 -17.52 -43.91 0.31
N ALA A 148 -16.62 -43.51 -0.60
CA ALA A 148 -16.23 -44.25 -1.80
C ALA A 148 -14.69 -44.17 -1.99
N PRO A 149 -13.94 -45.29 -1.84
CA PRO A 149 -12.49 -45.28 -1.58
C PRO A 149 -11.56 -44.95 -2.78
N ASP A 150 -12.08 -44.40 -3.86
CA ASP A 150 -11.29 -44.04 -5.05
C ASP A 150 -10.67 -42.64 -4.88
N GLY A 151 -9.60 -42.55 -4.08
CA GLY A 151 -8.97 -41.31 -3.58
C GLY A 151 -8.42 -40.30 -4.61
N PHE A 152 -8.56 -40.55 -5.91
CA PHE A 152 -8.08 -39.64 -6.96
C PHE A 152 -8.98 -38.40 -7.17
N ILE A 153 -10.27 -38.52 -6.88
CA ILE A 153 -11.24 -37.44 -7.11
C ILE A 153 -11.08 -36.31 -6.07
N GLY A 154 -10.74 -36.65 -4.82
CA GLY A 154 -10.58 -35.66 -3.75
C GLY A 154 -9.41 -34.69 -3.98
N LEU A 155 -8.27 -35.18 -4.49
CA LEU A 155 -7.08 -34.36 -4.71
C LEU A 155 -7.30 -33.32 -5.83
N SER A 156 -7.94 -33.72 -6.93
CA SER A 156 -8.22 -32.81 -8.04
C SER A 156 -9.23 -31.71 -7.68
N ALA A 157 -10.24 -32.04 -6.87
CA ALA A 157 -11.20 -31.07 -6.34
C ALA A 157 -10.54 -30.04 -5.41
N LEU A 158 -9.62 -30.48 -4.55
CA LEU A 158 -8.84 -29.59 -3.67
C LEU A 158 -7.97 -28.62 -4.48
N ALA A 159 -7.28 -29.14 -5.51
CA ALA A 159 -6.44 -28.33 -6.38
C ALA A 159 -7.24 -27.23 -7.11
N MET A 160 -8.40 -27.57 -7.68
CA MET A 160 -9.29 -26.57 -8.31
C MET A 160 -9.79 -25.51 -7.32
N ALA A 161 -10.15 -25.92 -6.11
CA ALA A 161 -10.58 -24.98 -5.07
C ALA A 161 -9.44 -24.01 -4.68
N ALA A 162 -8.22 -24.52 -4.51
CA ALA A 162 -7.06 -23.70 -4.21
C ALA A 162 -6.75 -22.67 -5.31
N THR A 163 -6.75 -23.09 -6.59
CA THR A 163 -6.53 -22.18 -7.73
C THR A 163 -7.63 -21.12 -7.80
N GLY A 164 -8.89 -21.48 -7.56
CA GLY A 164 -10.01 -20.54 -7.51
C GLY A 164 -9.86 -19.47 -6.43
N VAL A 165 -9.43 -19.85 -5.23
CA VAL A 165 -9.19 -18.90 -4.12
C VAL A 165 -8.02 -17.96 -4.43
N ILE A 166 -6.94 -18.47 -5.02
CA ILE A 166 -5.77 -17.67 -5.40
C ILE A 166 -6.17 -16.66 -6.49
N GLY A 167 -6.82 -17.11 -7.56
CA GLY A 167 -7.28 -16.26 -8.67
C GLY A 167 -8.32 -15.23 -8.22
N PHE A 168 -9.16 -15.57 -7.25
CA PHE A 168 -10.11 -14.63 -6.67
C PHE A 168 -9.43 -13.53 -5.87
N ASN A 169 -8.47 -13.89 -5.01
CA ASN A 169 -7.72 -12.93 -4.20
C ASN A 169 -6.90 -11.98 -5.07
N SER A 170 -6.26 -12.47 -6.14
CA SER A 170 -5.55 -11.61 -7.10
C SER A 170 -6.51 -10.65 -7.81
N HIS A 171 -7.66 -11.14 -8.28
CA HIS A 171 -8.66 -10.31 -8.97
C HIS A 171 -9.25 -9.21 -8.05
N VAL A 172 -9.52 -9.53 -6.78
CA VAL A 172 -9.99 -8.54 -5.81
C VAL A 172 -8.90 -7.52 -5.49
N SER A 173 -7.64 -7.95 -5.42
CA SER A 173 -6.49 -7.06 -5.21
C SER A 173 -6.33 -6.07 -6.38
N GLU A 174 -6.37 -6.56 -7.62
CA GLU A 174 -6.29 -5.72 -8.82
C GLU A 174 -7.41 -4.69 -8.88
N ARG A 175 -8.66 -5.10 -8.58
CA ARG A 175 -9.78 -4.16 -8.54
C ARG A 175 -9.63 -3.09 -7.46
N ARG A 176 -8.98 -3.41 -6.34
CA ARG A 176 -8.68 -2.42 -5.30
C ARG A 176 -7.61 -1.45 -5.78
N ALA A 177 -6.55 -1.95 -6.42
CA ALA A 177 -5.50 -1.11 -7.01
C ALA A 177 -6.08 -0.14 -8.06
N LEU A 178 -7.01 -0.60 -8.91
CA LEU A 178 -7.68 0.25 -9.90
C LEU A 178 -8.60 1.31 -9.30
N ARG A 179 -9.15 1.10 -8.10
CA ARG A 179 -10.03 2.08 -7.43
C ARG A 179 -9.29 3.27 -6.86
N ASP A 180 -8.04 3.06 -6.47
CA ASP A 180 -7.17 4.11 -5.96
C ASP A 180 -6.21 4.62 -7.04
N ALA A 181 -6.44 4.22 -8.31
CA ALA A 181 -5.66 4.69 -9.43
C ALA A 181 -5.91 6.19 -9.69
N PRO A 182 -4.85 7.00 -9.84
CA PRO A 182 -4.96 8.43 -10.10
C PRO A 182 -5.65 8.71 -11.43
N THR A 183 -6.39 9.82 -11.53
CA THR A 183 -6.94 10.31 -12.80
C THR A 183 -5.83 10.83 -13.71
N CYS A 184 -6.11 11.12 -14.99
CA CYS A 184 -5.12 11.77 -15.86
C CYS A 184 -4.61 13.08 -15.25
N ALA A 185 -5.51 13.87 -14.66
CA ALA A 185 -5.15 15.08 -13.93
C ALA A 185 -4.25 14.77 -12.72
N GLY A 186 -4.59 13.76 -11.91
CA GLY A 186 -3.75 13.31 -10.80
C GLY A 186 -2.34 12.87 -11.23
N ARG A 187 -2.22 12.16 -12.36
CA ARG A 187 -0.92 11.75 -12.92
C ARG A 187 -0.09 12.95 -13.37
N GLN A 188 -0.71 13.93 -14.03
CA GLN A 188 -0.01 15.13 -14.47
C GLN A 188 0.54 15.94 -13.29
N VAL A 189 -0.20 15.99 -12.17
CA VAL A 189 0.27 16.63 -10.93
C VAL A 189 1.50 15.91 -10.38
N VAL A 190 1.46 14.57 -10.27
CA VAL A 190 2.61 13.78 -9.79
C VAL A 190 3.84 13.99 -10.69
N GLU A 191 3.64 14.00 -12.01
CA GLU A 191 4.73 14.22 -12.97
C GLU A 191 5.33 15.62 -12.87
N TRP A 192 4.50 16.65 -12.67
CA TRP A 192 4.94 18.03 -12.49
C TRP A 192 5.78 18.17 -11.22
N TYR A 193 5.31 17.64 -10.09
CA TYR A 193 6.07 17.64 -8.84
C TYR A 193 7.37 16.83 -8.95
N GLY A 194 7.35 15.68 -9.63
CA GLY A 194 8.54 14.86 -9.83
C GLY A 194 9.66 15.58 -10.58
N ARG A 195 9.33 16.41 -11.58
CA ARG A 195 10.32 17.22 -12.31
C ARG A 195 10.91 18.35 -11.44
N ASP A 196 10.09 19.04 -10.66
CA ASP A 196 10.52 20.17 -9.83
C ASP A 196 11.37 19.72 -8.63
N THR A 197 11.04 18.56 -8.03
CA THR A 197 11.78 18.03 -6.86
C THR A 197 13.22 17.65 -7.14
N LEU A 198 13.57 17.34 -8.40
CA LEU A 198 14.95 17.04 -8.78
C LEU A 198 15.86 18.28 -8.74
N THR A 199 15.30 19.49 -8.68
CA THR A 199 16.08 20.74 -8.75
C THR A 199 15.98 21.63 -7.51
N ALA A 200 14.95 21.49 -6.67
CA ALA A 200 14.70 22.45 -5.57
C ALA A 200 14.61 21.89 -4.15
N SER A 201 14.41 20.58 -3.93
CA SER A 201 13.86 20.09 -2.64
C SER A 201 14.84 19.45 -1.65
N GLN A 202 16.16 19.61 -1.80
CA GLN A 202 17.12 19.03 -0.84
C GLN A 202 17.16 19.75 0.52
N GLU A 203 16.82 21.05 0.60
CA GLU A 203 17.13 21.84 1.80
C GLU A 203 16.02 21.97 2.85
N ARG A 204 14.74 21.68 2.56
CA ARG A 204 13.64 21.94 3.52
C ARG A 204 12.64 20.83 3.79
N LEU A 205 12.49 19.86 2.88
CA LEU A 205 11.55 18.74 3.04
C LEU A 205 12.30 17.40 3.09
N GLY A 206 13.55 17.47 3.58
CA GLY A 206 14.53 16.41 3.66
C GLY A 206 13.90 15.10 4.09
N THR A 207 13.85 14.16 3.15
CA THR A 207 13.35 12.77 3.24
C THR A 207 11.92 12.48 2.80
N ALA A 208 10.95 13.37 3.02
CA ALA A 208 9.54 13.03 2.84
C ALA A 208 9.11 12.89 1.35
N ILE A 209 9.51 13.85 0.51
CA ILE A 209 9.03 13.90 -0.89
C ILE A 209 9.56 12.75 -1.77
N PRO A 210 10.85 12.37 -1.72
CA PRO A 210 11.35 11.26 -2.51
C PRO A 210 10.63 9.94 -2.18
N VAL A 211 10.34 9.70 -0.89
CA VAL A 211 9.60 8.51 -0.44
C VAL A 211 8.15 8.58 -0.89
N ALA A 212 7.52 9.74 -0.86
CA ALA A 212 6.17 9.92 -1.37
C ALA A 212 6.06 9.56 -2.86
N LEU A 213 7.00 10.02 -3.68
CA LEU A 213 6.98 9.84 -5.14
C LEU A 213 7.43 8.44 -5.57
N HIS A 214 8.59 7.99 -5.10
CA HIS A 214 9.24 6.77 -5.58
C HIS A 214 9.05 5.58 -4.64
N GLY A 215 8.58 5.83 -3.41
CA GLY A 215 8.59 4.82 -2.36
C GLY A 215 9.95 4.68 -1.70
N LEU A 216 10.02 3.72 -0.79
CA LEU A 216 11.23 3.42 -0.02
C LEU A 216 12.37 2.82 -0.87
N ASP A 217 12.07 2.34 -2.08
CA ASP A 217 13.05 1.78 -3.01
C ASP A 217 13.87 2.84 -3.76
N GLY A 218 13.41 4.10 -3.77
CA GLY A 218 14.07 5.18 -4.50
C GLY A 218 15.28 5.81 -3.79
N ARG A 219 15.74 5.23 -2.66
CA ARG A 219 16.84 5.77 -1.84
C ARG A 219 17.95 4.73 -1.63
N ASP A 220 19.18 5.14 -1.93
CA ASP A 220 20.40 4.35 -1.70
C ASP A 220 20.95 4.45 -0.27
N GLU A 221 20.17 5.02 0.67
CA GLU A 221 20.59 5.12 2.06
C GLU A 221 20.35 3.78 2.80
N PRO A 222 21.37 3.20 3.46
CA PRO A 222 21.31 1.84 4.03
C PRO A 222 20.18 1.65 5.04
N ARG A 223 19.80 2.70 5.77
CA ARG A 223 18.68 2.67 6.74
C ARG A 223 17.32 2.47 6.06
N PHE A 224 17.14 3.04 4.87
CA PHE A 224 15.90 2.91 4.12
C PHE A 224 15.85 1.62 3.30
N THR A 225 17.01 1.07 2.91
CA THR A 225 17.10 -0.24 2.25
C THR A 225 16.73 -1.38 3.20
N GLU A 226 17.20 -1.32 4.45
CA GLU A 226 16.80 -2.27 5.50
C GLU A 226 15.29 -2.16 5.77
N LEU A 227 14.77 -0.93 5.90
CA LEU A 227 13.35 -0.67 6.07
C LEU A 227 12.51 -1.21 4.88
N ALA A 228 12.94 -0.96 3.65
CA ALA A 228 12.28 -1.48 2.45
C ALA A 228 12.32 -3.02 2.40
N ALA A 229 13.41 -3.65 2.83
CA ALA A 229 13.54 -5.09 2.93
C ALA A 229 12.60 -5.68 3.99
N SER A 230 12.52 -5.08 5.18
CA SER A 230 11.57 -5.48 6.22
C SER A 230 10.13 -5.37 5.71
N PHE A 231 9.77 -4.28 5.01
CA PHE A 231 8.45 -4.14 4.44
C PHE A 231 8.14 -5.14 3.32
N ARG A 232 9.14 -5.52 2.52
CA ARG A 232 9.00 -6.59 1.51
C ARG A 232 8.67 -7.93 2.15
N HIS A 233 9.29 -8.27 3.28
CA HIS A 233 9.00 -9.52 4.00
C HIS A 233 7.57 -9.57 4.56
N HIS A 234 6.98 -8.43 4.92
CA HIS A 234 5.59 -8.35 5.39
C HIS A 234 4.56 -8.08 4.30
N LYS A 235 5.00 -7.71 3.08
CA LYS A 235 4.21 -7.80 1.85
C LYS A 235 4.14 -9.28 1.45
N ALA A 236 3.47 -10.06 2.29
CA ALA A 236 3.33 -11.49 2.09
C ALA A 236 2.85 -11.76 0.65
N PRO A 237 3.51 -12.67 -0.11
CA PRO A 237 2.81 -13.32 -1.20
C PRO A 237 1.53 -13.96 -0.64
N PRO A 238 0.46 -14.15 -1.43
CA PRO A 238 -0.74 -14.80 -0.96
C PRO A 238 -0.39 -16.16 -0.32
N VAL A 239 -0.53 -16.22 1.01
CA VAL A 239 -0.53 -17.39 1.90
C VAL A 239 0.05 -18.70 1.34
N SER A 240 1.27 -19.05 1.75
CA SER A 240 1.66 -20.44 1.97
C SER A 240 1.78 -20.70 3.47
N SER A 241 0.69 -21.13 4.09
CA SER A 241 0.73 -21.72 5.43
C SER A 241 1.20 -23.17 5.28
N GLY A 242 2.41 -23.46 5.76
CA GLY A 242 2.92 -24.83 5.87
C GLY A 242 3.76 -24.93 7.14
N ALA A 243 3.14 -25.40 8.22
CA ALA A 243 3.84 -25.90 9.38
C ALA A 243 4.34 -27.32 9.07
N ALA A 244 5.62 -27.61 9.31
CA ALA A 244 6.10 -28.95 9.63
C ALA A 244 7.48 -28.90 10.34
N CYS A 245 7.58 -29.80 11.31
CA CYS A 245 8.65 -30.15 12.22
C CYS A 245 10.02 -30.56 11.60
N GLY A 246 11.10 -30.15 12.27
CA GLY A 246 12.17 -31.05 12.76
C GLY A 246 13.25 -31.59 11.80
N SER A 247 14.51 -31.26 12.15
CA SER A 247 15.74 -32.10 12.15
C SER A 247 16.84 -31.81 11.11
N HIS A 248 17.99 -31.38 11.63
CA HIS A 248 19.41 -31.64 11.28
C HIS A 248 19.90 -31.74 9.82
N GLY A 249 21.00 -31.03 9.51
CA GLY A 249 21.90 -31.35 8.39
C GLY A 249 22.77 -30.18 7.93
N ASP A 250 24.09 -30.31 8.12
CA ASP A 250 25.14 -29.34 7.82
C ASP A 250 25.47 -29.12 6.32
N SER A 251 26.20 -28.01 6.08
CA SER A 251 27.23 -27.78 5.04
C SER A 251 26.84 -27.45 3.58
N GLY A 252 27.53 -26.44 3.04
CA GLY A 252 27.93 -26.40 1.62
C GLY A 252 27.53 -25.16 0.84
N GLY A 253 28.51 -24.42 0.32
CA GLY A 253 28.36 -23.22 -0.51
C GLY A 253 28.06 -23.50 -1.99
N GLY A 254 28.08 -22.44 -2.79
CA GLY A 254 28.05 -22.51 -4.26
C GLY A 254 27.37 -21.31 -4.92
N ASP A 255 28.16 -20.59 -5.71
CA ASP A 255 27.78 -19.49 -6.59
C ASP A 255 26.76 -19.88 -7.68
N GLY A 256 26.04 -18.88 -8.21
CA GLY A 256 25.21 -19.06 -9.39
C GLY A 256 24.53 -17.77 -9.85
N GLY A 257 25.20 -17.03 -10.73
CA GLY A 257 24.61 -15.94 -11.50
C GLY A 257 23.53 -16.43 -12.48
N GLY A 258 22.64 -15.53 -12.86
CA GLY A 258 21.58 -15.79 -13.82
C GLY A 258 20.93 -14.50 -14.30
N ASP A 259 21.47 -13.98 -15.39
CA ASP A 259 20.89 -12.91 -16.19
C ASP A 259 19.56 -13.35 -16.80
N GLY A 260 18.56 -12.48 -16.77
CA GLY A 260 17.23 -12.76 -17.32
C GLY A 260 16.48 -11.46 -17.62
N GLY A 261 16.89 -10.78 -18.68
CA GLY A 261 16.20 -9.62 -19.22
C GLY A 261 14.80 -9.96 -19.72
N GLY A 262 13.82 -9.14 -19.36
CA GLY A 262 12.44 -9.23 -19.83
C GLY A 262 11.85 -7.83 -19.91
N GLY A 263 12.21 -7.09 -20.96
CA GLY A 263 11.60 -5.79 -21.27
C GLY A 263 10.16 -5.99 -21.73
N SER A 264 9.20 -5.50 -20.95
CA SER A 264 7.83 -5.29 -21.41
C SER A 264 7.62 -3.81 -21.65
N GLY A 265 7.52 -3.45 -22.93
CA GLY A 265 7.25 -2.09 -23.38
C GLY A 265 5.81 -1.69 -23.05
N CYS A 266 5.65 -0.64 -22.25
CA CYS A 266 4.37 0.01 -22.05
C CYS A 266 4.17 1.05 -23.15
N GLY A 267 3.30 0.76 -24.12
CA GLY A 267 2.89 1.69 -25.15
C GLY A 267 2.23 2.94 -24.56
N GLY A 268 2.75 4.11 -24.91
CA GLY A 268 2.16 5.40 -24.60
C GLY A 268 0.91 5.64 -25.43
N GLY A 269 -0.26 5.62 -24.79
CA GLY A 269 -1.50 6.13 -25.36
C GLY A 269 -1.65 7.62 -25.07
N GLY A 270 -1.49 8.44 -26.11
CA GLY A 270 -1.77 9.88 -26.05
C GLY A 270 -3.26 10.14 -25.90
N CYS A 271 -3.65 10.89 -24.89
CA CYS A 271 -4.98 11.46 -24.77
C CYS A 271 -5.02 12.80 -25.49
N GLY A 272 -5.53 12.79 -26.73
CA GLY A 272 -5.86 13.99 -27.48
C GLY A 272 -7.06 14.72 -26.84
N GLY A 273 -6.88 16.00 -26.55
CA GLY A 273 -7.95 16.89 -26.13
C GLY A 273 -8.78 17.34 -27.34
N GLY A 274 -10.10 17.17 -27.25
CA GLY A 274 -11.06 17.92 -28.05
C GLY A 274 -11.51 19.14 -27.26
N GLY A 275 -11.41 20.31 -27.89
CA GLY A 275 -12.05 21.56 -27.44
C GLY A 275 -13.53 21.60 -27.79
#